data_AF-A0A8T7LB66-F1
#
_entry.id   AF-A0A8T7LB66-F1
#
_cell.length_a   1.000
_cell.length_b   1.000
_cell.length_c   1.000
_cell.angle_alpha   90.00
_cell.angle_beta   90.00
_cell.angle_gamma   90.00
#
_symmetry.space_group_name_H-M   'P 1'
#
loop_
_entity.id
_entity.type
_entity.pdbx_description
1 polymer ?
#
loop_
_entity_poly.entity_id
_entity_poly.type
_entity_poly.pdbx_seq_one_letter_code
_entity_poly.pdbx_strand_id
1 'polypeptide(L)'
;MSETFDKLKALLAAQNTLSEDEINQAIQASGPMTPEERAILDAEVHEKRREKDQKITMEQYLEASKVLDTAAEGSDEYNKALKIVEAYEQGG
;
A
#
# COMPACT_ATOMS: atom_id res chain seq x y z
N MET A 1 -4.30 -23.59 -5.14
CA MET A 1 -4.45 -22.47 -4.21
C MET A 1 -5.46 -22.88 -3.16
N SER A 2 -5.11 -22.76 -1.88
CA SER A 2 -5.96 -23.07 -0.74
C SER A 2 -7.01 -21.99 -0.52
N GLU A 3 -8.16 -22.37 0.03
CA GLU A 3 -9.22 -21.41 0.40
C GLU A 3 -8.72 -20.37 1.43
N THR A 4 -7.78 -20.77 2.29
CA THR A 4 -7.13 -19.87 3.25
C THR A 4 -6.33 -18.78 2.54
N PHE A 5 -5.56 -19.15 1.51
CA PHE A 5 -4.77 -18.21 0.73
C PHE A 5 -5.66 -17.20 0.00
N ASP A 6 -6.72 -17.66 -0.66
CA ASP A 6 -7.64 -16.77 -1.39
C ASP A 6 -8.34 -15.77 -0.46
N LYS A 7 -8.74 -16.20 0.74
CA LYS A 7 -9.34 -15.31 1.76
C LYS A 7 -8.36 -14.26 2.27
N LEU A 8 -7.12 -14.66 2.58
CA LEU A 8 -6.10 -13.73 3.06
C LEU A 8 -5.67 -12.76 1.97
N LYS A 9 -5.65 -13.20 0.71
CA LYS A 9 -5.37 -12.35 -0.43
C LYS A 9 -6.47 -11.32 -0.65
N ALA A 10 -7.74 -11.73 -0.52
CA ALA A 10 -8.87 -10.82 -0.58
C ALA A 10 -8.85 -9.80 0.56
N LEU A 11 -8.49 -10.22 1.79
CA LEU A 11 -8.28 -9.31 2.91
C LEU A 11 -7.14 -8.35 2.62
N LEU A 12 -5.97 -8.83 2.22
CA LEU A 12 -4.83 -7.99 1.89
C LEU A 12 -5.18 -6.92 0.83
N ALA A 13 -5.93 -7.29 -0.20
CA ALA A 13 -6.39 -6.36 -1.23
C ALA A 13 -7.40 -5.31 -0.69
N ALA A 14 -8.23 -5.67 0.29
CA ALA A 14 -9.23 -4.77 0.87
C ALA A 14 -8.65 -3.76 1.87
N GLN A 15 -7.75 -4.21 2.75
CA GLN A 15 -7.22 -3.41 3.87
C GLN A 15 -5.80 -2.88 3.60
N ASN A 16 -5.12 -3.35 2.55
CA ASN A 16 -3.71 -3.06 2.24
C ASN A 16 -2.73 -3.33 3.39
N THR A 17 -3.19 -4.05 4.42
CA THR A 17 -2.40 -4.48 5.57
C THR A 17 -2.92 -5.84 6.03
N LEU A 18 -2.03 -6.69 6.50
CA LEU A 18 -2.37 -7.97 7.11
C LEU A 18 -1.53 -8.14 8.37
N SER A 19 -2.19 -8.54 9.46
CA SER A 19 -1.55 -8.87 10.73
C SER A 19 -1.35 -10.38 10.87
N GLU A 20 -0.39 -10.79 11.71
CA GLU A 20 -0.18 -12.22 11.99
C GLU A 20 -1.42 -12.87 12.64
N ASP A 21 -2.19 -12.09 13.42
CA ASP A 21 -3.43 -12.57 14.02
C ASP A 21 -4.49 -12.92 12.98
N GLU A 22 -4.66 -12.10 11.94
CA GLU A 22 -5.60 -12.38 10.84
C GLU A 22 -5.15 -13.60 10.02
N ILE A 23 -3.84 -13.74 9.79
CA ILE A 23 -3.27 -14.92 9.12
C ILE A 23 -3.57 -16.18 9.94
N ASN A 24 -3.33 -16.14 11.25
CA ASN A 24 -3.59 -17.26 12.14
C ASN A 24 -5.08 -17.60 12.24
N GLN A 25 -5.95 -16.59 12.29
CA GLN A 25 -7.41 -16.79 12.28
C GLN A 25 -7.87 -17.46 10.97
N ALA A 26 -7.36 -17.02 9.82
CA ALA A 26 -7.70 -17.65 8.55
C ALA A 26 -7.20 -19.10 8.47
N ILE A 27 -5.99 -19.38 8.98
CA ILE A 27 -5.44 -20.74 9.06
C ILE A 27 -6.30 -21.62 9.97
N GLN A 28 -6.74 -21.11 11.12
CA GLN A 28 -7.63 -21.84 12.02
C GLN A 28 -9.01 -22.10 11.42
N ALA A 29 -9.55 -21.14 10.65
CA ALA A 29 -10.90 -21.22 10.09
C ALA A 29 -10.99 -22.06 8.80
N SER A 30 -9.97 -21.99 7.95
CA SER A 30 -10.00 -22.56 6.58
C SER A 30 -8.95 -23.64 6.34
N GLY A 31 -8.09 -23.90 7.33
CA GLY A 31 -7.04 -24.92 7.27
C GLY A 31 -5.65 -24.36 6.96
N PRO A 32 -4.60 -25.20 7.11
CA PRO A 32 -3.23 -24.79 6.83
C PRO A 32 -3.04 -24.51 5.34
N MET A 33 -2.37 -23.40 5.03
CA MET A 33 -1.86 -23.11 3.68
C MET A 33 -0.51 -23.80 3.46
N THR A 34 -0.10 -23.98 2.21
CA THR A 34 1.23 -24.51 1.92
C THR A 34 2.33 -23.47 2.25
N PRO A 35 3.57 -23.90 2.51
CA PRO A 35 4.69 -22.96 2.73
C PRO A 35 4.91 -22.01 1.54
N GLU A 36 4.63 -22.47 0.32
CA GLU A 36 4.72 -21.67 -0.91
C GLU A 36 3.65 -20.57 -0.94
N GLU A 37 2.41 -20.89 -0.58
CA GLU A 37 1.31 -19.92 -0.47
C GLU A 37 1.60 -18.88 0.61
N ARG A 38 2.17 -19.31 1.75
CA ARG A 38 2.59 -18.40 2.81
C ARG A 38 3.66 -17.43 2.33
N ALA A 39 4.67 -17.92 1.61
CA ALA A 39 5.73 -17.09 1.06
C ALA A 39 5.20 -16.05 0.06
N ILE A 40 4.22 -16.42 -0.79
CA ILE A 40 3.58 -15.48 -1.71
C ILE A 40 2.82 -14.40 -0.94
N LEU A 41 2.03 -14.80 0.07
CA LEU A 41 1.27 -13.85 0.89
C LEU A 41 2.20 -12.89 1.62
N ASP A 42 3.26 -13.39 2.26
CA ASP A 42 4.23 -12.56 2.97
C ASP A 42 4.93 -11.60 1.99
N ALA A 43 5.28 -12.05 0.78
CA ALA A 43 5.85 -11.19 -0.25
C ALA A 43 4.89 -10.06 -0.66
N GLU A 44 3.61 -10.34 -0.88
CA GLU A 44 2.59 -9.34 -1.20
C GLU A 44 2.36 -8.37 -0.02
N VAL A 45 2.32 -8.86 1.22
CA VAL A 45 2.22 -8.02 2.42
C VAL A 45 3.42 -7.07 2.50
N HIS A 46 4.63 -7.56 2.26
CA HIS A 46 5.83 -6.74 2.26
C HIS A 46 5.85 -5.74 1.11
N GLU A 47 5.38 -6.11 -0.08
CA GLU A 47 5.23 -5.18 -1.19
C GLU A 47 4.25 -4.06 -0.87
N LYS A 48 3.07 -4.38 -0.35
CA LYS A 48 2.06 -3.40 0.08
C LYS A 48 2.57 -2.50 1.21
N ARG A 49 3.33 -3.05 2.15
CA ARG A 49 4.01 -2.25 3.19
C ARG A 49 5.04 -1.33 2.57
N ARG A 50 5.85 -1.77 1.60
CA ARG A 50 6.80 -0.90 0.89
C ARG A 50 6.12 0.19 0.07
N GLU A 51 4.99 -0.11 -0.56
CA GLU A 51 4.18 0.88 -1.27
C GLU A 51 3.60 1.93 -0.29
N LYS A 52 3.16 1.49 0.89
CA LYS A 52 2.66 2.37 1.94
C LYS A 52 3.77 3.19 2.60
N ASP A 53 4.94 2.58 2.82
CA ASP A 53 6.12 3.18 3.44
C ASP A 53 7.01 3.89 2.41
N GLN A 54 6.60 3.97 1.14
CA GLN A 54 7.23 4.83 0.14
C GLN A 54 6.98 6.28 0.54
N LYS A 55 7.85 6.77 1.42
CA LYS A 55 7.88 8.18 1.79
C LYS A 55 8.13 8.99 0.52
N ILE A 56 7.27 9.98 0.27
CA ILE A 56 7.55 11.00 -0.72
C ILE A 56 8.93 11.58 -0.40
N THR A 57 9.83 11.60 -1.36
CA THR A 57 11.16 12.17 -1.13
C THR A 57 11.08 13.70 -1.15
N MET A 58 12.03 14.37 -0.49
CA MET A 58 12.12 15.84 -0.56
C MET A 58 12.23 16.34 -2.01
N GLU A 59 12.87 15.57 -2.90
CA GLU A 59 12.96 15.91 -4.33
C GLU A 59 11.59 15.89 -5.02
N GLN A 60 10.79 14.84 -4.78
CA GLN A 60 9.42 14.73 -5.29
C GLN A 60 8.52 15.83 -4.74
N TYR A 61 8.69 16.17 -3.46
CA TYR A 61 8.02 17.30 -2.84
C TYR A 61 8.37 18.62 -3.54
N LEU A 62 9.66 18.92 -3.73
CA LEU A 62 10.12 20.15 -4.36
C LEU A 62 9.66 20.27 -5.83
N GLU A 63 9.65 19.16 -6.57
CA GLU A 63 9.14 19.14 -7.93
C GLU A 63 7.63 19.40 -7.96
N ALA A 64 6.86 18.77 -7.07
CA ALA A 64 5.43 19.00 -6.92
C ALA A 64 5.12 20.45 -6.50
N SER A 65 5.86 21.05 -5.56
CA SER A 65 5.68 22.46 -5.19
C SER A 65 5.88 23.40 -6.38
N LYS A 66 6.90 23.15 -7.23
CA LYS A 66 7.09 23.94 -8.46
C LYS A 66 5.93 23.80 -9.45
N VAL A 67 5.34 22.61 -9.53
CA VAL A 67 4.15 22.38 -10.37
C VAL A 67 2.96 23.14 -9.81
N LEU A 68 2.77 23.21 -8.49
CA LEU A 68 1.69 24.02 -7.89
C LEU A 68 1.83 25.52 -8.20
N ASP A 69 3.07 26.03 -8.29
CA ASP A 69 3.33 27.43 -8.62
C ASP A 69 3.09 27.77 -10.11
N THR A 70 3.08 26.76 -10.99
CA THR A 70 3.10 26.95 -12.46
C THR A 70 1.90 26.36 -13.19
N ALA A 71 1.27 25.32 -12.63
CA ALA A 71 0.07 24.69 -13.18
C ALA A 71 -1.18 25.52 -12.85
N ALA A 72 -2.18 25.45 -13.73
CA ALA A 72 -3.47 26.08 -13.48
C ALA A 72 -4.17 25.38 -12.31
N GLU A 73 -4.69 26.17 -11.36
CA GLU A 73 -5.47 25.64 -10.24
C GLU A 73 -6.62 24.76 -10.75
N GLY A 74 -6.69 23.53 -10.26
CA GLY A 74 -7.68 22.54 -10.68
C GLY A 74 -7.32 21.71 -11.91
N SER A 75 -6.16 21.92 -12.55
CA SER A 75 -5.65 21.02 -13.60
C SER A 75 -5.26 19.65 -13.04
N ASP A 76 -5.16 18.64 -13.91
CA ASP A 76 -4.75 17.29 -13.50
C ASP A 76 -3.33 17.28 -12.93
N GLU A 77 -2.44 18.11 -13.45
CA GLU A 77 -1.07 18.26 -12.92
C GLU A 77 -1.07 18.93 -11.54
N TYR A 78 -1.89 19.98 -11.36
CA TYR A 78 -2.04 20.65 -10.07
C TYR A 78 -2.56 19.69 -9.00
N ASN A 79 -3.63 18.94 -9.30
CA ASN A 79 -4.24 18.00 -8.35
C ASN A 79 -3.29 16.85 -7.97
N LYS A 80 -2.44 16.40 -8.90
CA LYS A 80 -1.41 15.39 -8.63
C LYS A 80 -0.30 15.95 -7.76
N ALA A 81 0.19 17.15 -8.08
CA ALA A 81 1.21 17.84 -7.31
C ALA A 81 0.74 18.14 -5.87
N LEU A 82 -0.51 18.58 -5.72
CA LEU A 82 -1.10 18.86 -4.42
C LEU A 82 -1.09 17.61 -3.52
N LYS A 83 -1.49 16.45 -4.06
CA LYS A 83 -1.46 15.18 -3.31
C LYS A 83 -0.06 14.78 -2.86
N ILE A 84 0.96 15.06 -3.68
CA ILE A 84 2.37 14.75 -3.34
C ILE A 84 2.85 15.65 -2.20
N VAL A 85 2.54 16.94 -2.27
CA VAL A 85 2.87 17.94 -1.23
C VAL A 85 2.15 17.60 0.08
N GLU A 86 0.84 17.37 0.04
CA GLU A 86 0.04 17.00 1.21
C GLU A 86 0.51 15.69 1.84
N ALA A 87 0.84 14.67 1.03
CA ALA A 87 1.34 13.39 1.53
C ALA A 87 2.72 13.53 2.23
N TYR A 88 3.58 14.44 1.76
CA TYR A 88 4.85 14.73 2.43
C TYR A 88 4.64 15.50 3.74
N GLU A 89 3.79 16.54 3.75
CA GLU A 89 3.52 17.39 4.91
C GLU A 89 2.79 16.66 6.04
N GLN A 90 1.93 15.69 5.72
CA GLN A 90 1.23 14.86 6.71
C GLN A 90 2.14 13.81 7.38
N GLY A 91 3.43 13.79 7.01
CA GLY A 91 4.45 12.96 7.65
C GLY A 91 4.59 11.60 7.01
N GLY A 92 5.08 11.59 5.75
CA GLY A 92 5.53 10.36 5.08
C GLY A 92 6.31 9.44 5.99
#